data_AF-K0RWA8-F1
#
_entry.id   AF-K0RWA8-F1
#
_cell.length_a   1.000
_cell.length_b   1.000
_cell.length_c   1.000
_cell.angle_alpha   90.00
_cell.angle_beta   90.00
_cell.angle_gamma   90.00
#
_symmetry.space_group_name_H-M   'P 1'
#
loop_
_entity.id
_entity.type
_entity.pdbx_description
1 polymer ?
#
loop_
_entity_poly.entity_id
_entity_poly.type
_entity_poly.pdbx_seq_one_letter_code
_entity_poly.pdbx_strand_id
1 'polypeptide(L)'
;MEAMFRGATAFNQPLSFDTAKVDYMTEMFNGATAFNQDLCHFGDNFSQPIDVEGMFQNSGCSNKNVPTSASGPWCACRRSNLRIPKILRCDKKLAEGIVYLERDGP
;
A
#
# COMPACT_ATOMS: atom_id res chain seq x y z
N MET A 1 4.81 8.53 13.12
CA MET A 1 6.06 8.69 12.33
C MET A 1 5.79 9.73 11.25
N GLU A 2 6.74 10.60 10.93
CA GLU A 2 6.50 11.67 9.95
C GLU A 2 7.78 11.99 9.17
N ALA A 3 7.65 12.24 7.87
CA ALA A 3 8.67 12.82 6.99
C ALA A 3 10.09 12.20 7.00
N MET A 4 10.25 10.95 7.46
CA MET A 4 11.56 10.33 7.67
C MET A 4 12.45 10.26 6.42
N PHE A 5 11.85 10.03 5.24
CA PHE A 5 12.54 9.98 3.95
C PHE A 5 12.07 11.10 3.01
N ARG A 6 11.54 12.19 3.57
CA ARG A 6 11.09 13.34 2.78
C ARG A 6 12.28 13.96 2.03
N GLY A 7 12.15 14.08 0.71
CA GLY A 7 13.19 14.61 -0.16
C GLY A 7 14.39 13.68 -0.36
N ALA A 8 14.33 12.42 0.10
CA ALA A 8 15.39 11.45 -0.11
C ALA A 8 15.38 10.93 -1.56
N THR A 9 15.77 11.79 -2.50
CA THR A 9 15.60 11.57 -3.95
C THR A 9 16.32 10.34 -4.48
N ALA A 10 17.42 9.93 -3.85
CA ALA A 10 18.21 8.74 -4.21
C ALA A 10 17.81 7.48 -3.43
N PHE A 11 16.89 7.57 -2.47
CA PHE A 11 16.53 6.44 -1.62
C PHE A 11 15.60 5.47 -2.36
N ASN A 12 16.03 4.21 -2.50
CA ASN A 12 15.25 3.14 -3.10
C ASN A 12 15.64 1.76 -2.53
N GLN A 13 15.94 1.70 -1.23
CA GLN A 13 16.32 0.46 -0.58
C GLN A 13 15.09 -0.22 0.03
N PRO A 14 15.07 -1.57 0.12
CA PRO A 14 14.03 -2.30 0.84
C PRO A 14 13.90 -1.78 2.28
N LEU A 15 12.67 -1.71 2.76
CA LEU A 15 12.35 -1.27 4.12
C LEU A 15 11.68 -2.38 4.91
N SER A 16 12.11 -2.53 6.16
CA SER A 16 11.45 -3.37 7.14
C SER A 16 11.25 -2.52 8.40
N PHE A 17 10.05 -2.00 8.56
CA PHE A 17 9.64 -1.27 9.77
C PHE A 17 8.60 -2.06 10.51
N ASP A 18 8.71 -2.06 11.84
CA ASP A 18 7.63 -2.48 12.70
C ASP A 18 6.60 -1.34 12.80
N THR A 19 5.47 -1.51 12.12
CA THR A 19 4.37 -0.55 12.11
C THR A 19 3.21 -0.94 13.02
N ALA A 20 3.36 -1.97 13.87
CA ALA A 20 2.28 -2.52 14.70
C ALA A 20 1.69 -1.53 15.74
N LYS A 21 2.42 -0.47 16.08
CA LYS A 21 2.01 0.55 17.06
C LYS A 21 2.08 1.98 16.50
N VAL A 22 2.08 2.13 15.17
CA VAL A 22 2.21 3.45 14.52
C VAL A 22 0.82 4.01 14.23
N ASP A 23 0.52 5.19 14.75
CA ASP A 23 -0.79 5.82 14.55
C ASP A 23 -0.87 6.72 13.29
N TYR A 24 0.27 7.19 12.79
CA TYR A 24 0.38 8.08 11.62
C TYR A 24 1.73 7.92 10.89
N MET A 25 1.75 8.11 9.56
CA MET A 25 2.93 8.05 8.68
C MET A 25 2.91 9.17 7.60
N THR A 26 2.56 10.38 8.00
CA THR A 26 2.44 11.55 7.12
C THR A 26 3.77 11.87 6.42
N GLU A 27 3.69 12.24 5.14
CA GLU A 27 4.80 12.67 4.27
C GLU A 27 6.06 11.77 4.26
N MET A 28 5.98 10.52 4.71
CA MET A 28 7.16 9.70 5.00
C MET A 28 8.11 9.53 3.81
N PHE A 29 7.59 9.44 2.59
CA PHE A 29 8.34 9.33 1.33
C PHE A 29 8.07 10.50 0.38
N ASN A 30 7.59 11.64 0.90
CA ASN A 30 7.27 12.79 0.07
C ASN A 30 8.54 13.27 -0.66
N GLY A 31 8.51 13.35 -1.99
CA GLY A 31 9.69 13.76 -2.78
C GLY A 31 10.81 12.72 -2.87
N ALA A 32 10.62 11.49 -2.39
CA ALA A 32 11.58 10.39 -2.60
C ALA A 32 11.45 9.85 -4.04
N THR A 33 12.03 10.58 -4.99
CA THR A 33 11.81 10.37 -6.44
C THR A 33 12.28 9.02 -6.98
N ALA A 34 13.29 8.39 -6.37
CA ALA A 34 13.75 7.06 -6.76
C ALA A 34 12.99 5.92 -6.06
N PHE A 35 12.19 6.21 -5.04
CA PHE A 35 11.61 5.20 -4.18
C PHE A 35 10.44 4.48 -4.87
N ASN A 36 10.56 3.17 -5.08
CA ASN A 36 9.52 2.32 -5.69
C ASN A 36 9.59 0.88 -5.15
N GLN A 37 9.53 0.73 -3.83
CA GLN A 37 9.60 -0.57 -3.13
C GLN A 37 8.21 -1.08 -2.73
N ASP A 38 8.07 -2.40 -2.60
CA ASP A 38 6.84 -3.05 -2.15
C ASP A 38 6.58 -2.77 -0.66
N LEU A 39 5.51 -2.04 -0.37
CA LEU A 39 5.07 -1.70 0.97
C LEU A 39 3.74 -2.38 1.38
N CYS A 40 3.30 -3.46 0.70
CA CYS A 40 2.06 -4.16 1.07
C CYS A 40 2.01 -4.53 2.56
N HIS A 41 3.16 -4.93 3.12
CA HIS A 41 3.28 -5.43 4.49
C HIS A 41 2.96 -4.36 5.57
N PHE A 42 3.04 -3.06 5.24
CA PHE A 42 2.65 -2.01 6.18
C PHE A 42 1.16 -2.11 6.50
N GLY A 43 0.35 -2.39 5.48
CA GLY A 43 -1.10 -2.53 5.60
C GLY A 43 -1.58 -3.63 6.54
N ASP A 44 -0.81 -4.72 6.64
CA ASP A 44 -1.18 -5.89 7.44
C ASP A 44 -1.21 -5.59 8.96
N ASN A 45 -0.51 -4.54 9.40
CA ASN A 45 -0.42 -4.14 10.81
C ASN A 45 -1.55 -3.21 11.27
N PHE A 46 -2.38 -2.71 10.37
CA PHE A 46 -3.42 -1.74 10.70
C PHE A 46 -4.80 -2.39 10.65
N SER A 47 -5.57 -2.25 11.74
CA SER A 47 -6.99 -2.68 11.79
C SER A 47 -7.98 -1.51 11.61
N GLN A 48 -7.47 -0.28 11.56
CA GLN A 48 -8.24 0.96 11.42
C GLN A 48 -7.60 1.85 10.35
N PRO A 49 -8.33 2.84 9.79
CA PRO A 49 -7.73 3.87 8.96
C PRO A 49 -6.60 4.59 9.72
N ILE A 50 -5.51 4.87 9.04
CA ILE A 50 -4.35 5.60 9.56
C ILE A 50 -4.14 6.87 8.74
N ASP A 51 -3.56 7.88 9.38
CA ASP A 51 -3.18 9.10 8.67
C ASP A 51 -1.85 8.90 7.93
N VAL A 52 -1.93 8.95 6.61
CA VAL A 52 -0.82 8.79 5.67
C VAL A 52 -0.85 9.90 4.62
N GLU A 53 -1.38 11.06 5.00
CA GLU A 53 -1.45 12.23 4.13
C GLU A 53 -0.09 12.53 3.52
N GLY A 54 -0.08 12.76 2.20
CA GLY A 54 1.12 13.13 1.45
C GLY A 54 2.25 12.08 1.45
N MET A 55 2.05 10.88 2.01
CA MET A 55 3.11 9.88 2.24
C MET A 55 3.92 9.58 0.98
N PHE A 56 3.26 9.47 -0.18
CA PHE A 56 3.88 9.17 -1.47
C PHE A 56 3.85 10.35 -2.46
N GLN A 57 3.47 11.55 -2.01
CA GLN A 57 3.40 12.71 -2.88
C GLN A 57 4.78 13.03 -3.45
N ASN A 58 4.87 13.31 -4.76
CA ASN A 58 6.15 13.55 -5.46
C ASN A 58 7.19 12.40 -5.36
N SER A 59 6.81 11.20 -4.91
CA SER A 59 7.69 10.03 -4.87
C SER A 59 7.76 9.30 -6.23
N GLY A 60 8.71 8.36 -6.32
CA GLY A 60 8.86 7.42 -7.44
C GLY A 60 7.86 6.27 -7.47
N CYS A 61 6.95 6.19 -6.49
CA CYS A 61 6.04 5.07 -6.34
C CYS A 61 5.11 4.93 -7.53
N SER A 62 4.97 3.68 -8.00
CA SER A 62 4.06 3.32 -9.10
C SER A 62 2.59 3.58 -8.75
N ASN A 63 2.23 3.52 -7.47
CA ASN A 63 0.94 3.94 -6.94
C ASN A 63 1.13 5.08 -5.94
N LYS A 64 0.58 6.25 -6.26
CA LYS A 64 0.68 7.47 -5.44
C LYS A 64 -0.62 7.80 -4.72
N ASN A 65 -1.63 6.93 -4.80
CA ASN A 65 -2.87 7.13 -4.07
C ASN A 65 -2.58 7.07 -2.57
N VAL A 66 -3.21 7.98 -1.83
CA VAL A 66 -3.16 7.96 -0.37
C VAL A 66 -3.88 6.67 0.09
N PRO A 67 -3.21 5.76 0.82
CA PRO A 67 -3.88 4.58 1.38
C PRO A 67 -5.03 5.03 2.28
N THR A 68 -6.26 4.60 1.98
CA THR A 68 -7.45 4.99 2.76
C THR A 68 -7.84 3.95 3.82
N SER A 69 -7.06 2.87 3.95
CA SER A 69 -7.33 1.73 4.83
C SER A 69 -6.11 0.81 4.94
N ALA A 70 -6.18 -0.15 5.87
CA ALA A 70 -5.28 -1.30 5.98
C ALA A 70 -4.91 -1.94 4.63
N SER A 71 -5.86 -2.01 3.71
CA SER A 71 -5.74 -2.75 2.46
C SER A 71 -5.04 -1.98 1.31
N GLY A 72 -4.56 -0.76 1.54
CA GLY A 72 -3.82 0.02 0.55
C GLY A 72 -4.70 0.89 -0.38
N PRO A 73 -4.19 1.25 -1.58
CA PRO A 73 -3.00 0.69 -2.20
C PRO A 73 -1.70 1.29 -1.64
N TRP A 74 -0.77 0.42 -1.26
CA TRP A 74 0.58 0.79 -0.84
C TRP A 74 1.54 0.81 -2.04
N CYS A 75 2.68 1.49 -1.91
CA CYS A 75 3.68 1.60 -2.98
C CYS A 75 4.07 0.22 -3.55
N ALA A 76 4.10 0.10 -4.88
CA ALA A 76 4.51 -1.08 -5.64
C ALA A 76 3.93 -2.44 -5.17
N CYS A 77 2.77 -2.42 -4.52
CA CYS A 77 2.16 -3.63 -3.97
C CYS A 77 1.71 -4.59 -5.09
N ARG A 78 2.40 -5.73 -5.25
CA ARG A 78 2.12 -6.75 -6.28
C ARG A 78 1.56 -8.02 -5.65
N ARG A 79 0.36 -7.98 -5.05
CA ARG A 79 -0.31 -9.21 -4.59
C ARG A 79 -1.06 -9.88 -5.75
N SER A 80 -0.36 -10.73 -6.50
CA SER A 80 -0.96 -11.79 -7.31
C SER A 80 -1.26 -13.00 -6.43
N ASN A 81 -2.55 -13.34 -6.26
CA ASN A 81 -3.06 -14.67 -5.90
C ASN A 81 -2.34 -15.47 -4.78
N LEU A 82 -2.69 -15.27 -3.50
CA LEU A 82 -2.64 -16.38 -2.54
C LEU A 82 -3.67 -16.22 -1.38
N ARG A 83 -4.74 -17.01 -1.48
CA ARG A 83 -5.66 -17.56 -0.44
C ARG A 83 -6.23 -16.65 0.69
N ILE A 84 -7.39 -16.02 0.37
CA ILE A 84 -8.72 -15.89 1.09
C ILE A 84 -8.81 -15.57 2.61
N PRO A 85 -9.96 -15.10 3.17
CA PRO A 85 -10.90 -13.97 2.91
C PRO A 85 -10.97 -13.00 4.14
N LYS A 86 -11.28 -11.71 4.02
CA LYS A 86 -12.62 -11.12 3.90
C LYS A 86 -12.41 -9.64 3.61
N ILE A 87 -13.18 -9.11 2.66
CA ILE A 87 -13.35 -7.68 2.40
C ILE A 87 -12.15 -7.07 1.65
N LEU A 88 -11.99 -7.52 0.40
CA LEU A 88 -12.09 -6.64 -0.77
C LEU A 88 -11.30 -5.33 -0.70
N ARG A 89 -10.05 -5.30 -1.21
CA ARG A 89 -9.29 -4.10 -1.63
C ARG A 89 -7.91 -4.58 -2.11
N CYS A 90 -7.28 -4.13 -3.20
CA CYS A 90 -7.53 -3.05 -4.14
C CYS A 90 -7.52 -3.62 -5.58
N ASP A 91 -8.28 -2.97 -6.46
CA ASP A 91 -8.33 -3.15 -7.93
C ASP A 91 -9.11 -4.35 -8.50
N LYS A 92 -10.44 -4.22 -8.48
CA LYS A 92 -11.24 -4.49 -9.69
C LYS A 92 -11.99 -3.23 -10.10
N LYS A 93 -11.30 -2.26 -10.70
CA LYS A 93 -11.95 -1.47 -11.76
C LYS A 93 -11.93 -2.33 -13.02
N LEU A 94 -13.08 -2.98 -13.27
CA LEU A 94 -13.72 -3.15 -14.58
C LEU A 94 -12.80 -3.03 -15.82
N ALA A 95 -12.13 -4.12 -16.16
CA ALA A 95 -11.70 -4.51 -17.51
C ALA A 95 -11.12 -5.92 -17.30
N GLU A 96 -11.69 -7.05 -17.70
CA GLU A 96 -12.60 -7.37 -18.77
C GLU A 96 -13.56 -8.46 -18.26
N GLY A 97 -14.78 -8.46 -18.78
CA GLY A 97 -15.87 -9.30 -18.28
C GLY A 97 -15.60 -10.77 -18.55
N ILE A 98 -15.37 -11.56 -17.49
CA ILE A 98 -15.74 -12.97 -17.48
C ILE A 98 -16.24 -13.32 -16.07
N VAL A 99 -17.52 -13.67 -15.98
CA VAL A 99 -18.16 -14.24 -14.80
C VAL A 99 -17.91 -15.74 -14.85
N TYR A 100 -17.20 -16.29 -13.87
CA TYR A 100 -17.27 -17.72 -13.60
C TYR A 100 -18.01 -17.91 -12.28
N LEU A 101 -19.23 -18.43 -12.41
CA LEU A 101 -19.98 -19.03 -11.31
C LEU A 101 -19.37 -20.40 -11.09
N GLU A 102 -18.61 -20.59 -10.01
CA GLU A 102 -18.33 -21.94 -9.54
C GLU A 102 -18.78 -22.06 -8.08
N ARG A 103 -19.91 -22.77 -7.96
CA ARG A 103 -20.35 -23.44 -6.75
C ARG A 103 -19.24 -24.38 -6.34
N ASP A 104 -18.80 -24.31 -5.10
CA ASP A 104 -18.23 -25.48 -4.45
C ASP A 104 -18.71 -25.50 -3.00
N GLY A 105 -19.72 -26.35 -2.77
CA GLY A 105 -19.80 -27.12 -1.54
C GLY A 105 -18.94 -28.39 -1.69
N PRO A 106 -19.08 -29.39 -0.81
CA PRO A 106 -20.00 -29.48 0.32
C PRO A 106 -19.56 -28.70 1.56
#